data_AF-A0A3A8I9U4-F1
#
_entry.id   AF-A0A3A8I9U4-F1
#
_cell.length_a   1.000
_cell.length_b   1.000
_cell.length_c   1.000
_cell.angle_alpha   90.00
_cell.angle_beta   90.00
_cell.angle_gamma   90.00
#
_symmetry.space_group_name_H-M   'P 1'
#
loop_
_entity.id
_entity.type
_entity.pdbx_description
1 polymer ?
#
loop_
_entity_poly.entity_id
_entity_poly.type
_entity_poly.pdbx_seq_one_letter_code
_entity_poly.pdbx_strand_id
1 'polypeptide(L)' 'MGLISFTGVKVFSTTLARDRENMGENITKWLKENSGVDIVDKIVTQSSDKEFHCLTITLFYRHKV' A
#
# COMPACT_ATOMS: atom_id res chain seq x y z
N MET A 1 -8.59 20.64 -6.99
CA MET A 1 -8.15 19.27 -6.70
C MET A 1 -8.40 18.44 -7.94
N GLY A 2 -7.35 18.07 -8.67
CA GLY A 2 -7.49 17.23 -9.86
C GLY A 2 -7.86 15.81 -9.45
N LEU A 3 -8.86 15.21 -10.10
CA LEU A 3 -9.17 13.80 -9.94
C LEU A 3 -7.98 12.98 -10.45
N ILE A 4 -7.22 12.37 -9.55
CA ILE A 4 -6.21 11.38 -9.93
C ILE A 4 -6.97 10.13 -10.38
N SER A 5 -7.02 9.90 -11.69
CA SER A 5 -7.67 8.71 -12.25
C SER A 5 -6.85 7.47 -11.92
N PHE A 6 -7.44 6.52 -11.21
CA PHE A 6 -6.88 5.20 -10.93
C PHE A 6 -7.80 4.11 -11.49
N THR A 7 -7.24 2.95 -11.83
CA THR A 7 -8.02 1.78 -12.30
C THR A 7 -8.03 0.64 -11.29
N GLY A 8 -7.27 0.76 -10.20
CA GLY A 8 -7.18 -0.26 -9.17
C GLY A 8 -6.58 0.25 -7.87
N VAL A 9 -6.73 -0.56 -6.82
CA VAL A 9 -6.24 -0.28 -5.47
C VAL A 9 -5.61 -1.54 -4.89
N LYS A 10 -4.45 -1.41 -4.26
CA LYS A 10 -3.80 -2.47 -3.49
C LYS A 10 -3.61 -2.01 -2.05
N VAL A 11 -4.15 -2.79 -1.11
CA VAL A 11 -4.06 -2.49 0.32
C VAL A 11 -3.10 -3.49 0.98
N PHE A 12 -2.15 -2.95 1.74
CA PHE A 12 -1.27 -3.71 2.64
C PHE A 12 -1.59 -3.27 4.06
N SER A 13 -1.91 -4.21 4.94
CA SER A 13 -2.23 -3.88 6.34
C SER A 13 -1.63 -4.92 7.27
N THR A 14 -1.17 -4.48 8.44
CA THR A 14 -0.71 -5.38 9.50
C THR A 14 -0.85 -4.76 10.88
N THR A 15 -1.04 -5.63 11.88
CA THR A 15 -1.05 -5.31 13.31
C THR A 15 0.16 -5.90 14.05
N LEU A 16 0.92 -6.80 13.41
CA LEU A 16 2.06 -7.49 14.02
C LEU A 16 3.36 -6.73 13.79
N ALA A 17 4.17 -6.60 14.84
CA ALA A 17 5.44 -5.86 14.78
C ALA A 17 6.39 -6.38 13.71
N ARG A 18 6.59 -7.70 13.65
CA ARG A 18 7.45 -8.35 12.66
C ARG A 18 6.98 -8.09 11.23
N ASP A 19 5.67 -8.12 10.99
CA ASP A 19 5.12 -7.91 9.66
C ASP A 19 5.18 -6.44 9.23
N ARG A 20 5.22 -5.50 10.17
CA ARG A 20 5.46 -4.08 9.87
C ARG A 20 6.84 -3.89 9.25
N GLU A 21 7.86 -4.56 9.80
CA GLU A 21 9.22 -4.51 9.27
C GLU A 21 9.31 -5.11 7.86
N ASN A 22 8.60 -6.22 7.61
CA ASN A 22 8.57 -6.89 6.30
C ASN A 22 7.65 -6.23 5.27
N MET A 23 6.80 -5.27 5.67
CA MET A 23 5.78 -4.69 4.79
C MET A 23 6.40 -4.00 3.57
N GLY A 24 7.53 -3.31 3.74
CA GLY A 24 8.24 -2.66 2.63
C GLY A 24 8.73 -3.65 1.58
N GLU A 25 9.25 -4.80 2.02
CA GLU A 25 9.69 -5.88 1.12
C GLU A 25 8.49 -6.48 0.37
N ASN A 26 7.37 -6.71 1.06
CA ASN A 26 6.14 -7.22 0.46
C ASN A 26 5.58 -6.27 -0.59
N ILE A 27 5.57 -4.95 -0.31
CA ILE A 27 5.16 -3.93 -1.29
C ILE A 27 6.11 -3.95 -2.49
N THR A 28 7.42 -3.97 -2.25
CA THR A 28 8.44 -3.98 -3.32
C THR A 28 8.32 -5.22 -4.19
N LYS A 29 8.10 -6.39 -3.60
CA LYS A 29 7.86 -7.65 -4.30
C LYS A 29 6.61 -7.55 -5.18
N TRP A 30 5.50 -7.06 -4.62
CA TRP A 30 4.26 -6.88 -5.38
C TRP A 30 4.45 -5.91 -6.56
N LEU A 31 5.15 -4.79 -6.36
CA LEU A 31 5.45 -3.84 -7.44
C LEU A 31 6.27 -4.48 -8.57
N LYS A 32 7.24 -5.33 -8.24
CA LYS A 32 8.05 -6.08 -9.23
C LYS A 32 7.21 -7.09 -10.02
N GLU A 33 6.35 -7.84 -9.32
CA GLU A 33 5.45 -8.82 -9.92
C GLU A 33 4.35 -8.16 -10.77
N ASN A 34 4.05 -6.88 -10.51
CA ASN A 34 3.02 -6.09 -11.20
C ASN A 34 3.63 -4.92 -11.98
N SER A 35 4.68 -5.17 -12.77
CA SER A 35 5.38 -4.14 -13.56
C SER A 35 4.49 -3.43 -14.60
N GLY A 36 3.32 -4.00 -14.90
CA GLY A 36 2.28 -3.43 -15.77
C GLY A 36 1.41 -2.36 -15.11
N VAL A 37 1.67 -1.96 -13.86
CA VAL A 37 0.93 -0.86 -13.21
C VAL A 37 1.81 0.37 -12.95
N ASP A 38 1.20 1.54 -13.02
CA ASP A 38 1.76 2.81 -12.53
C ASP A 38 1.08 3.18 -11.22
N ILE A 39 1.85 3.42 -10.17
CA ILE A 39 1.31 3.97 -8.91
C ILE A 39 1.02 5.46 -9.11
N VAL A 40 -0.23 5.85 -8.90
CA VAL A 40 -0.70 7.22 -9.11
C VAL A 40 -0.91 7.98 -7.80
N ASP A 41 -1.18 7.27 -6.70
CA ASP A 41 -1.28 7.86 -5.37
C ASP A 41 -1.02 6.81 -4.28
N LYS A 42 -0.75 7.25 -3.07
CA LYS A 42 -0.66 6.40 -1.88
C LYS A 42 -1.21 7.08 -0.64
N ILE A 43 -1.86 6.30 0.20
CA ILE A 43 -2.28 6.72 1.54
C ILE A 43 -1.60 5.81 2.57
N VAL A 44 -0.98 6.43 3.57
CA VAL A 44 -0.43 5.74 4.74
C VAL A 44 -1.33 6.08 5.92
N THR A 45 -1.95 5.05 6.48
CA THR A 45 -2.80 5.16 7.66
C THR A 45 -2.15 4.43 8.80
N GLN A 46 -1.89 5.15 9.88
CA GLN A 46 -1.43 4.59 11.14
C GLN A 46 -2.53 4.76 12.17
N SER A 47 -2.82 3.69 12.90
CA SER A 47 -3.76 3.70 14.02
C SER A 47 -3.10 2.98 15.19
N SER A 48 -3.22 3.51 16.40
CA SER A 48 -2.66 2.87 17.58
C SER A 48 -3.55 3.05 18.80
N ASP A 49 -3.69 1.99 19.57
CA ASP A 49 -4.24 2.00 20.93
C ASP A 49 -3.21 1.42 21.92
N LYS A 50 -3.64 1.12 23.16
CA LYS A 50 -2.75 0.58 24.21
C LYS A 50 -2.19 -0.82 23.90
N GLU A 51 -2.90 -1.61 23.09
CA GLU A 51 -2.57 -3.02 22.85
C GLU A 51 -2.15 -3.28 21.40
N PHE A 52 -2.55 -2.42 20.46
CA PHE A 52 -2.37 -2.65 19.03
C PHE A 52 -1.89 -1.41 18.28
N HIS A 53 -0.96 -1.64 17.36
CA HIS A 53 -0.50 -0.66 16.39
C HIS A 53 -0.78 -1.20 14.99
N CYS A 54 -1.63 -0.54 14.24
CA CYS A 54 -1.95 -0.87 12.87
C CYS A 54 -1.18 0.05 11.91
N LEU A 55 -0.58 -0.53 10.88
CA LEU A 55 -0.07 0.19 9.73
C LEU A 55 -0.80 -0.31 8.48
N THR A 56 -1.37 0.62 7.73
CA THR A 56 -1.99 0.34 6.44
C THR A 56 -1.38 1.25 5.38
N ILE A 57 -0.91 0.65 4.28
CA ILE A 57 -0.45 1.36 3.08
C ILE A 57 -1.39 0.99 1.95
N THR A 58 -2.11 1.99 1.44
CA THR A 58 -3.03 1.87 0.30
C THR A 58 -2.35 2.49 -0.92
N LEU A 59 -2.16 1.69 -1.97
CA LEU A 59 -1.63 2.13 -3.25
C LEU A 59 -2.77 2.24 -4.25
N PHE A 60 -2.92 3.40 -4.86
CA PHE A 60 -3.79 3.60 -6.01
C PHE A 60 -2.93 3.48 -7.26
N TYR A 61 -3.40 2.70 -8.23
CA TYR A 61 -2.64 2.45 -9.44
C TYR A 61 -3.53 2.46 -10.68
N ARG A 62 -2.89 2.63 -11.83
CA ARG A 62 -3.48 2.42 -13.16
C ARG A 62 -2.71 1.35 -13.91
N HIS A 63 -3.39 0.55 -14.74
CA HIS A 63 -2.69 -0.34 -15.65
C HIS A 63 -2.07 0.48 -16.79
N LYS A 64 -0.87 0.09 -17.21
CA LYS A 64 -0.23 0.59 -18.42
C LYS A 64 -1.03 0.05 -19.61
N VAL A 65 -1.36 0.94 -20.54
CA VAL A 65 -2.02 0.60 -21.81
C VAL A 65 -0.98 0.06 -22.77
#